data_AF-A0A1S2HW44-F1
#
_entry.id   AF-A0A1S2HW44-F1
#
_cell.length_a   1.000
_cell.length_b   1.000
_cell.length_c   1.000
_cell.angle_alpha   90.00
_cell.angle_beta   90.00
_cell.angle_gamma   90.00
#
_symmetry.space_group_name_H-M   'P 1'
#
loop_
_entity.id
_entity.type
_entity.pdbx_description
1 polymer ?
#
loop_
_entity_poly.entity_id
_entity_poly.type
_entity_poly.pdbx_seq_one_letter_code
_entity_poly.pdbx_strand_id
1 'polypeptide(L)' 'MPAEEAPSVGADVRVVSGDPTPEELAAVVAVLQRQADEAASLGRPEVIVSPRTGWDVSARGLRRPLEHGAGAWARSLR' A
#
# COMPACT_ATOMS: atom_id res chain seq x y z
N MET A 1 -17.72 -30.96 7.55
CA MET A 1 -17.81 -29.90 6.53
C MET A 1 -16.41 -29.71 5.98
N PRO A 2 -16.06 -30.17 4.77
CA PRO A 2 -14.75 -29.84 4.23
C PRO A 2 -14.78 -28.34 3.89
N ALA A 3 -13.73 -27.62 4.28
CA ALA A 3 -13.52 -26.25 3.84
C ALA A 3 -13.23 -26.29 2.33
N GLU A 4 -14.02 -25.57 1.54
CA GLU A 4 -13.72 -25.35 0.12
C GLU A 4 -12.34 -24.70 0.02
N GLU A 5 -11.39 -25.43 -0.54
CA GLU A 5 -10.05 -24.95 -0.82
C GLU A 5 -10.13 -24.06 -2.04
N ALA A 6 -10.12 -22.74 -1.81
CA ALA A 6 -10.15 -21.75 -2.88
C ALA A 6 -8.89 -21.89 -3.76
N PRO A 7 -9.02 -21.84 -5.10
CA PRO A 7 -7.88 -21.99 -5.98
C PRO A 7 -6.95 -20.77 -5.86
N SER A 8 -5.76 -20.97 -5.30
CA SER A 8 -4.69 -19.97 -5.28
C SER A 8 -4.00 -19.94 -6.65
N VAL A 9 -4.61 -19.23 -7.60
CA VAL A 9 -4.03 -18.98 -8.93
C VAL A 9 -3.47 -17.56 -8.93
N GLY A 10 -2.14 -17.43 -8.90
CA GLY A 10 -1.39 -16.27 -9.38
C GLY A 10 -1.75 -14.91 -8.77
N ALA A 11 -0.86 -14.41 -7.90
CA ALA A 11 -1.04 -13.26 -7.01
C ALA A 11 -2.03 -13.56 -5.87
N ASP A 12 -1.57 -13.34 -4.62
CA ASP A 12 -2.43 -13.44 -3.43
C ASP A 12 -3.47 -12.30 -3.44
N VAL A 13 -4.48 -12.41 -4.31
CA VAL A 13 -5.60 -11.46 -4.41
C VAL A 13 -6.74 -12.00 -3.57
N ARG A 14 -7.18 -11.21 -2.59
CA ARG A 14 -8.30 -11.54 -1.71
C ARG A 14 -9.48 -10.62 -1.97
N VAL A 15 -10.64 -11.19 -2.27
CA VAL A 15 -11.91 -10.45 -2.31
C VAL A 15 -12.34 -10.15 -0.86
N VAL A 16 -12.49 -8.87 -0.53
CA VAL A 16 -12.87 -8.41 0.82
C VAL A 16 -14.36 -8.09 0.96
N SER A 17 -15.06 -7.92 -0.16
CA SER A 17 -16.50 -7.62 -0.21
C SER A 17 -17.08 -7.97 -1.59
N GLY A 18 -18.36 -8.35 -1.62
CA GLY A 18 -19.05 -8.77 -2.84
C GLY A 18 -18.88 -10.27 -3.13
N ASP A 19 -19.57 -10.75 -4.16
CA ASP A 19 -19.51 -12.13 -4.65
C ASP A 19 -19.33 -12.10 -6.18
N PRO A 20 -18.13 -11.76 -6.68
CA PRO A 20 -17.87 -11.70 -8.11
C PRO A 20 -17.95 -13.10 -8.70
N THR A 21 -18.48 -13.18 -9.92
CA THR A 21 -18.43 -14.43 -10.67
C THR A 21 -16.98 -14.84 -10.96
N PRO A 22 -16.70 -16.14 -11.16
CA PRO A 22 -15.36 -16.60 -11.50
C PRO A 22 -14.76 -15.89 -12.74
N GLU A 23 -15.60 -15.61 -13.72
CA GLU A 23 -15.23 -14.92 -14.96
C GLU A 23 -14.84 -13.46 -14.71
N GLU A 24 -15.58 -12.74 -13.86
CA GLU A 24 -15.26 -11.37 -13.49
C GLU A 24 -13.95 -11.29 -12.70
N LEU A 25 -13.74 -12.22 -11.76
CA LEU A 25 -12.49 -12.29 -11.01
C LEU A 25 -11.30 -12.56 -11.94
N ALA A 26 -11.45 -13.51 -12.88
CA ALA A 26 -10.42 -13.81 -13.87
C ALA A 26 -10.10 -12.60 -14.77
N ALA A 27 -11.11 -11.84 -15.20
CA ALA A 27 -10.93 -10.64 -16.00
C ALA A 27 -10.11 -9.57 -15.25
N VAL A 28 -10.42 -9.34 -13.97
CA VAL A 28 -9.68 -8.38 -13.14
C VAL A 28 -8.24 -8.85 -12.90
N VAL A 29 -8.04 -10.13 -12.58
CA VAL A 29 -6.70 -10.71 -12.38
C VAL A 29 -5.84 -10.57 -13.64
N ALA A 30 -6.40 -10.83 -14.83
CA ALA A 30 -5.69 -10.68 -16.10
C ALA A 30 -5.22 -9.23 -16.35
N VAL A 31 -6.06 -8.24 -16.01
CA VAL A 31 -5.68 -6.82 -16.10
C VAL A 31 -4.55 -6.50 -15.11
N LEU A 32 -4.65 -6.96 -13.87
CA LEU A 32 -3.62 -6.73 -12.85
C LEU A 32 -2.29 -7.37 -13.22
N GLN A 33 -2.31 -8.60 -13.75
CA GLN A 33 -1.11 -9.29 -14.23
C GLN A 33 -0.44 -8.50 -15.36
N ARG A 34 -1.20 -8.05 -16.36
CA ARG A 34 -0.67 -7.20 -17.43
C ARG A 34 -0.01 -5.92 -16.89
N GLN A 35 -0.65 -5.24 -15.94
CA GLN A 35 -0.09 -4.02 -15.35
C GLN A 35 1.19 -4.32 -14.55
N ALA A 36 1.25 -5.46 -13.86
CA ALA A 36 2.46 -5.91 -13.16
C ALA A 36 3.60 -6.21 -14.14
N ASP A 37 3.31 -6.88 -15.26
CA ASP A 37 4.30 -7.17 -16.32
C ASP A 37 4.81 -5.88 -16.97
N GLU A 38 3.92 -4.94 -17.28
CA GLU A 38 4.30 -3.61 -17.80
C GLU A 38 5.21 -2.87 -16.80
N ALA A 39 4.85 -2.84 -15.52
CA ALA A 39 5.68 -2.22 -14.47
C ALA A 39 7.04 -2.92 -14.30
N ALA A 40 7.09 -4.25 -14.40
CA ALA A 40 8.33 -5.01 -14.36
C ALA A 40 9.23 -4.70 -15.56
N SER A 41 8.64 -4.53 -16.76
CA SER A 41 9.36 -4.20 -17.99
C SER A 41 9.98 -2.79 -17.98
N LEU A 42 9.32 -1.83 -17.33
CA LEU A 42 9.83 -0.47 -17.15
C LEU A 42 11.03 -0.41 -16.18
N GLY A 43 11.31 -1.51 -15.48
CA GLY A 43 12.35 -1.58 -14.45
C GLY A 43 11.91 -0.93 -13.15
N ARG A 44 12.72 -1.12 -12.09
CA ARG A 44 12.46 -0.49 -10.80
C ARG A 44 12.60 1.03 -10.98
N PRO A 45 11.58 1.85 -10.62
CA PRO A 45 11.77 3.29 -10.63
C PRO A 45 12.98 3.61 -9.75
N GLU A 46 13.90 4.42 -10.28
CA GLU A 46 14.97 4.97 -9.46
C GLU A 46 14.30 5.61 -8.25
N VAL A 47 14.72 5.22 -7.04
CA VAL A 47 14.25 5.89 -5.83
C VAL A 47 14.87 7.28 -5.88
N ILE A 48 14.18 8.20 -6.54
CA ILE A 48 14.47 9.62 -6.45
C ILE A 48 14.12 9.95 -5.01
N VAL A 49 15.14 9.97 -4.15
CA VAL A 49 15.03 10.65 -2.86
C VAL A 49 14.70 12.08 -3.25
N SER A 50 13.41 12.42 -3.20
CA SER A 50 12.97 13.76 -3.57
C SER A 50 13.81 14.74 -2.75
N PRO A 51 14.43 15.75 -3.38
CA PRO A 51 15.15 16.75 -2.61
C PRO A 51 14.18 17.25 -1.53
N ARG A 52 14.64 17.21 -0.27
CA ARG A 52 13.86 17.65 0.90
C ARG A 52 13.01 18.83 0.50
N THR A 53 11.70 18.69 0.63
CA THR A 53 10.76 19.71 0.17
C THR A 53 11.13 21.05 0.83
N GLY A 54 10.81 22.19 0.21
CA GLY A 54 11.05 23.50 0.84
C GLY A 54 10.46 23.59 2.26
N TRP A 55 9.39 22.83 2.51
CA TRP A 55 8.78 22.60 3.82
C TRP A 55 9.72 21.84 4.79
N ASP A 56 10.30 20.71 4.39
CA ASP A 56 11.28 19.96 5.19
C ASP A 56 12.52 20.80 5.54
N VAL A 57 12.98 21.63 4.60
CA VAL A 57 14.12 22.51 4.78
C VAL A 57 13.81 23.61 5.81
N SER A 58 12.58 24.15 5.76
CA SER A 58 12.09 25.19 6.68
C SER A 58 11.86 24.68 8.10
N ALA A 59 11.61 23.38 8.28
CA ALA A 59 11.39 22.77 9.58
C ALA A 59 12.65 22.68 10.47
N ARG A 60 13.87 22.91 9.94
CA ARG A 60 15.13 22.78 10.69
C ARG A 60 15.27 23.73 11.88
N GLY A 61 14.55 24.85 11.88
CA GLY A 61 14.50 25.80 13.00
C GLY A 61 13.28 25.62 13.92
N LEU A 62 12.37 24.72 13.58
CA LEU A 62 11.16 24.46 14.35
C LEU A 62 11.44 23.39 15.42
N ARG A 63 10.68 23.44 16.52
CA ARG A 63 10.71 22.37 17.51
C ARG A 63 10.32 21.04 16.85
N ARG A 64 10.99 19.95 17.25
CA ARG A 64 10.69 18.60 16.73
C ARG A 64 9.20 18.25 16.90
N PRO A 65 8.65 17.37 16.04
CA PRO A 65 7.31 16.85 16.21
C PRO A 65 7.12 16.26 17.60
N LEU A 66 5.92 16.44 18.15
CA LEU A 66 5.51 15.74 19.36
C LEU A 66 5.53 14.23 19.06
N GLU A 67 6.21 13.46 19.91
CA GLU A 67 6.28 11.99 19.83
C GLU A 67 4.85 11.43 19.71
N HIS A 68 4.51 10.87 18.55
CA HIS A 68 3.24 10.21 18.33
C HIS A 68 3.25 8.83 19.00
N GLY A 69 2.12 8.44 19.61
CA GLY A 69 1.97 7.14 20.24
C GLY A 69 0.86 7.11 21.28
N ALA A 70 0.53 5.92 21.76
CA ALA A 70 -0.47 5.74 22.79
C ALA A 70 -0.12 6.60 24.04
N GLY A 71 -1.07 7.42 24.46
CA GLY A 71 -0.93 8.32 25.61
C GLY A 71 -0.09 9.58 25.38
N ALA A 72 0.39 9.86 24.16
CA ALA A 72 1.15 11.08 23.86
C ALA A 72 0.36 12.36 24.18
N TRP A 73 -0.91 12.40 23.78
CA TRP A 73 -1.84 13.50 24.06
C TRP A 73 -2.11 13.71 25.56
N ALA A 74 -2.16 12.64 26.35
CA ALA A 74 -2.38 12.76 27.80
C ALA A 74 -1.14 13.30 28.52
N ARG A 75 0.06 13.05 28.00
CA ARG A 75 1.32 13.54 28.56
C ARG A 75 1.59 15.01 28.24
N SER A 76 1.00 15.57 27.18
CA SER A 76 1.15 16.99 26.83
C SER A 76 0.27 17.94 27.65
N LEU A 77 -0.68 17.40 28.43
CA LEU A 77 -1.62 18.16 29.25
C LEU A 77 -1.23 18.19 30.75
N ARG A 78 -0.06 17.66 31.11
CA ARG A 78 0.54 17.74 32.45
C ARG A 78 1.76 18.63 32.40
#